data_AF-A0A2N1UR35-F1
#
_entry.id   AF-A0A2N1UR35-F1
#
_cell.length_a   1.000
_cell.length_b   1.000
_cell.length_c   1.000
_cell.angle_alpha   90.00
_cell.angle_beta   90.00
_cell.angle_gamma   90.00
#
_symmetry.space_group_name_H-M   'P 1'
#
loop_
_entity.id
_entity.type
_entity.pdbx_description
1 polymer ?
#
loop_
_entity_poly.entity_id
_entity_poly.type
_entity_poly.pdbx_seq_one_letter_code
_entity_poly.pdbx_strand_id
1 'polypeptide(L)'
;MSVQSLDRDFSLKYRLPAKIGAENLEISFQDLIQDSRCPSDVKCGVAGDVSARFKLSQNGKVLGQPELRLGFGEVSTVVGNYRLTWVKVKPETVRSTENVPDSDYVLTVRVSKDLGTIPAQLNQPFTLKLNQSALIASEKLKLTYATLLEDSRCPEGSQCIWAGQVRVRIEVLMEDEPPQNIDMTLAMEEDKPKVPVGKYTLSLQSVEDGHAISLLVQIPKS
;
A
#
# COMPACT_ATOMS: atom_id res chain seq x y z
N MET A 1 -19.13 19.29 0.13
CA MET A 1 -18.22 18.20 -0.30
C MET A 1 -16.80 18.66 -0.01
N SER A 2 -16.02 17.89 0.76
CA SER A 2 -14.59 18.17 0.92
C SER A 2 -13.86 17.80 -0.37
N VAL A 3 -13.07 18.72 -0.89
CA VAL A 3 -12.17 18.45 -2.01
C VAL A 3 -10.89 17.86 -1.43
N GLN A 4 -10.53 16.68 -1.91
CA GLN A 4 -9.33 15.95 -1.51
C GLN A 4 -8.19 16.21 -2.50
N SER A 5 -6.97 15.88 -2.10
CA SER A 5 -5.78 15.90 -2.96
C SER A 5 -5.30 14.48 -3.24
N LEU A 6 -4.51 14.32 -4.30
CA LEU A 6 -3.73 13.11 -4.49
C LEU A 6 -2.72 12.91 -3.34
N ASP A 7 -2.23 11.68 -3.21
CA ASP A 7 -1.14 11.27 -2.33
C ASP A 7 -1.37 11.53 -0.84
N ARG A 8 -2.62 11.81 -0.45
CA ARG A 8 -3.02 11.99 0.95
C ARG A 8 -4.12 11.02 1.32
N ASP A 9 -4.07 10.57 2.56
CA ASP A 9 -5.11 9.75 3.15
C ASP A 9 -6.34 10.61 3.44
N PHE A 10 -7.51 10.10 3.07
CA PHE A 10 -8.78 10.72 3.42
C PHE A 10 -9.86 9.66 3.65
N SER A 11 -10.91 10.06 4.36
CA SER A 11 -12.01 9.16 4.70
C SER A 11 -13.12 9.17 3.65
N LEU A 12 -13.60 7.99 3.31
CA LEU A 12 -14.81 7.73 2.56
C LEU A 12 -15.87 7.17 3.50
N LYS A 13 -17.07 7.75 3.44
CA LYS A 13 -18.26 7.17 4.07
C LYS A 13 -19.04 6.38 3.04
N TYR A 14 -19.81 5.40 3.51
CA TYR A 14 -20.65 4.57 2.67
C TYR A 14 -21.54 5.41 1.75
N ARG A 15 -21.44 5.15 0.44
CA ARG A 15 -22.20 5.81 -0.64
C ARG A 15 -22.10 7.34 -0.68
N LEU A 16 -21.09 7.92 -0.01
CA LEU A 16 -20.80 9.35 -0.07
C LEU A 16 -19.51 9.58 -0.88
N PRO A 17 -19.61 10.04 -2.14
CA PRO A 17 -18.42 10.25 -2.98
C PRO A 17 -17.56 11.40 -2.48
N ALA A 18 -16.24 11.27 -2.67
CA ALA A 18 -15.26 12.32 -2.49
C ALA A 18 -14.68 12.75 -3.84
N LYS A 19 -14.52 14.06 -4.03
CA LYS A 19 -13.88 14.64 -5.22
C LYS A 19 -12.42 14.92 -4.96
N ILE A 20 -11.54 14.57 -5.90
CA ILE A 20 -10.13 14.95 -5.89
C ILE A 20 -9.92 16.00 -6.98
N GLY A 21 -9.74 17.24 -6.54
CA GLY A 21 -10.02 18.42 -7.36
C GLY A 21 -9.09 18.61 -8.56
N ALA A 22 -7.79 18.40 -8.38
CA ALA A 22 -6.79 18.68 -9.43
C ALA A 22 -6.96 17.83 -10.70
N GLU A 23 -7.59 16.66 -10.58
CA GLU A 23 -7.69 15.66 -11.66
C GLU A 23 -9.13 15.41 -12.12
N ASN A 24 -10.10 16.17 -11.59
CA ASN A 24 -11.55 15.94 -11.76
C ASN A 24 -11.96 14.49 -11.49
N LEU A 25 -11.34 13.89 -10.47
CA LEU A 25 -11.65 12.55 -10.04
C LEU A 25 -12.76 12.55 -9.00
N GLU A 26 -13.54 11.48 -9.02
CA GLU A 26 -14.50 11.15 -7.99
C GLU A 26 -14.32 9.69 -7.58
N ILE A 27 -14.15 9.46 -6.28
CA ILE A 27 -14.06 8.13 -5.69
C ILE A 27 -15.18 7.92 -4.68
N SER A 28 -15.70 6.70 -4.61
CA SER A 28 -16.74 6.32 -3.67
C SER A 28 -16.58 4.89 -3.19
N PHE A 29 -16.94 4.67 -1.92
CA PHE A 29 -17.17 3.36 -1.32
C PHE A 29 -18.63 2.98 -1.58
N GLN A 30 -18.85 1.95 -2.40
CA GLN A 30 -20.17 1.59 -2.93
C GLN A 30 -20.88 0.58 -2.03
N ASP A 31 -20.19 -0.53 -1.72
CA ASP A 31 -20.75 -1.68 -1.02
C ASP A 31 -19.70 -2.31 -0.12
N LEU A 32 -20.08 -2.68 1.11
CA LEU A 32 -19.33 -3.61 1.95
C LEU A 32 -19.68 -5.03 1.49
N ILE A 33 -18.70 -5.79 1.00
CA ILE A 33 -18.95 -7.11 0.42
C ILE A 33 -18.91 -8.19 1.50
N GLN A 34 -17.89 -8.15 2.34
CA GLN A 34 -17.71 -9.09 3.44
C GLN A 34 -16.92 -8.43 4.55
N ASP A 35 -17.27 -8.73 5.80
CA ASP A 35 -16.43 -8.44 6.95
C ASP A 35 -16.34 -9.68 7.83
N SER A 36 -15.17 -10.31 7.83
CA SER A 36 -14.86 -11.51 8.61
C SER A 36 -13.73 -11.28 9.60
N ARG A 37 -13.36 -10.00 9.83
CA ARG A 37 -12.27 -9.62 10.73
C ARG A 37 -12.54 -10.17 12.14
N CYS A 38 -11.46 -10.58 12.80
CA CYS A 38 -11.57 -11.21 14.11
C CYS A 38 -12.21 -10.24 15.13
N PRO A 39 -13.36 -10.60 15.73
CA PRO A 39 -14.00 -9.76 16.73
C PRO A 39 -13.11 -9.54 17.95
N SER A 40 -13.26 -8.38 18.59
CA SER A 40 -12.43 -7.95 19.74
C SER A 40 -12.55 -8.85 20.98
N ASP A 41 -13.63 -9.63 21.09
CA ASP A 41 -13.97 -10.52 22.19
C ASP A 41 -13.76 -12.02 21.86
N VAL A 42 -13.19 -12.32 20.69
CA VAL A 42 -12.98 -13.70 20.19
C VAL A 42 -11.51 -13.95 19.92
N LYS A 43 -11.04 -15.20 20.16
CA LYS A 43 -9.72 -15.66 19.73
C LYS A 43 -9.85 -16.42 18.42
N CYS A 44 -9.35 -15.85 17.32
CA CYS A 44 -9.37 -16.50 16.01
C CYS A 44 -8.11 -17.33 15.75
N GLY A 45 -8.26 -18.44 15.00
CA GLY A 45 -7.13 -19.22 14.51
C GLY A 45 -6.46 -18.62 13.26
N VAL A 46 -7.20 -17.84 12.47
CA VAL A 46 -6.72 -17.11 11.28
C VAL A 46 -7.22 -15.67 11.36
N ALA A 47 -6.39 -14.70 10.98
CA ALA A 47 -6.82 -13.32 10.84
C ALA A 47 -7.78 -13.21 9.65
N GLY A 48 -9.02 -12.82 9.90
CA GLY A 48 -10.00 -12.55 8.85
C GLY A 48 -9.72 -11.25 8.12
N ASP A 49 -10.53 -10.98 7.09
CA ASP A 49 -10.41 -9.80 6.23
C ASP A 49 -11.74 -9.07 6.05
N VAL A 50 -11.65 -7.86 5.50
CA VAL A 50 -12.80 -7.07 5.07
C VAL A 50 -12.66 -6.72 3.59
N SER A 51 -13.74 -6.85 2.84
CA SER A 51 -13.77 -6.61 1.40
C SER A 51 -14.81 -5.56 1.05
N ALA A 52 -14.45 -4.62 0.18
CA ALA A 52 -15.29 -3.49 -0.20
C ALA A 52 -15.16 -3.17 -1.69
N ARG A 53 -16.27 -2.72 -2.28
CA ARG A 53 -16.32 -2.23 -3.67
C ARG A 53 -16.12 -0.73 -3.70
N PHE A 54 -15.19 -0.30 -4.53
CA PHE A 54 -14.93 1.11 -4.81
C PHE A 54 -15.40 1.45 -6.22
N LYS A 55 -15.66 2.72 -6.49
CA LYS A 55 -15.85 3.25 -7.83
C LYS A 55 -14.99 4.49 -8.01
N LEU A 56 -14.14 4.48 -9.02
CA LEU A 56 -13.34 5.64 -9.43
C LEU A 56 -13.83 6.14 -10.79
N SER A 57 -14.07 7.44 -10.89
CA SER A 57 -14.50 8.11 -12.12
C SER A 57 -13.64 9.34 -12.37
N GLN A 58 -13.45 9.72 -13.63
CA GLN A 58 -12.77 10.95 -14.04
C GLN A 58 -13.64 11.68 -15.06
N ASN A 59 -13.89 12.98 -14.85
CA ASN A 59 -14.74 13.78 -15.73
C ASN A 59 -16.11 13.12 -15.99
N GLY A 60 -16.70 12.49 -14.96
CA GLY A 60 -17.97 11.77 -15.06
C GLY A 60 -17.91 10.38 -15.72
N LYS A 61 -16.78 10.00 -16.33
CA LYS A 61 -16.57 8.66 -16.89
C LYS A 61 -16.06 7.70 -15.81
N VAL A 62 -16.71 6.56 -15.65
CA VAL A 62 -16.23 5.49 -14.76
C VAL A 62 -14.92 4.93 -15.31
N LEU A 63 -13.85 4.99 -14.51
CA LEU A 63 -12.56 4.38 -14.82
C LEU A 63 -12.53 2.91 -14.41
N GLY A 64 -13.17 2.57 -13.28
CA GLY A 64 -13.29 1.20 -12.81
C GLY A 64 -14.05 1.08 -11.49
N GLN A 65 -14.39 -0.15 -11.13
CA GLN A 65 -15.11 -0.49 -9.89
C GLN A 65 -14.45 -1.65 -9.14
N PRO A 66 -13.19 -1.50 -8.70
CA PRO A 66 -12.46 -2.61 -8.10
C PRO A 66 -13.09 -3.03 -6.78
N GLU A 67 -12.97 -4.32 -6.50
CA GLU A 67 -13.14 -4.88 -5.17
C GLU A 67 -11.77 -5.05 -4.55
N LEU A 68 -11.58 -4.53 -3.35
CA LEU A 68 -10.35 -4.71 -2.58
C LEU A 68 -10.67 -5.50 -1.33
N ARG A 69 -9.73 -6.37 -0.94
CA ARG A 69 -9.77 -7.16 0.29
C ARG A 69 -8.63 -6.71 1.19
N LEU A 70 -8.98 -6.08 2.31
CA LEU A 70 -8.05 -5.60 3.32
C LEU A 70 -7.97 -6.64 4.45
N GLY A 71 -6.86 -7.37 4.50
CA GLY A 71 -6.53 -8.26 5.62
C GLY A 71 -5.69 -7.54 6.67
N PHE A 72 -4.42 -7.27 6.33
CA PHE A 72 -3.46 -6.60 7.21
C PHE A 72 -2.67 -5.52 6.47
N GLY A 73 -2.39 -4.40 7.14
CA GLY A 73 -1.69 -3.27 6.54
C GLY A 73 -2.58 -2.47 5.59
N GLU A 74 -2.12 -2.28 4.35
CA GLU A 74 -2.86 -1.58 3.29
C GLU A 74 -2.91 -2.44 2.03
N VAL A 75 -3.91 -2.25 1.16
CA VAL A 75 -4.00 -2.99 -0.11
C VAL A 75 -4.21 -2.00 -1.24
N SER A 76 -3.54 -2.22 -2.38
CA SER A 76 -3.65 -1.33 -3.52
C SER A 76 -4.06 -2.01 -4.82
N THR A 77 -4.65 -1.24 -5.72
CA THR A 77 -4.90 -1.66 -7.11
C THR A 77 -4.78 -0.48 -8.06
N VAL A 78 -4.54 -0.77 -9.34
CA VAL A 78 -4.46 0.23 -10.40
C VAL A 78 -5.81 0.34 -11.11
N VAL A 79 -6.32 1.56 -11.22
CA VAL A 79 -7.57 1.91 -11.91
C VAL A 79 -7.30 3.04 -12.89
N GLY A 80 -7.19 2.70 -14.17
CA GLY A 80 -6.71 3.64 -15.19
C GLY A 80 -5.27 4.06 -14.89
N ASN A 81 -5.02 5.36 -14.76
CA ASN A 81 -3.69 5.92 -14.48
C ASN A 81 -3.44 6.20 -12.99
N TYR A 82 -4.31 5.66 -12.13
CA TYR A 82 -4.29 5.93 -10.70
C TYR A 82 -4.13 4.65 -9.92
N ARG A 83 -3.45 4.76 -8.79
CA ARG A 83 -3.42 3.73 -7.77
C ARG A 83 -4.40 4.12 -6.68
N LEU A 84 -5.30 3.21 -6.38
CA LEU A 84 -6.20 3.28 -5.23
C LEU A 84 -5.63 2.39 -4.14
N THR A 85 -5.30 2.99 -3.00
CA THR A 85 -4.86 2.28 -1.80
C THR A 85 -5.95 2.37 -0.73
N TRP A 86 -6.39 1.22 -0.21
CA TRP A 86 -7.20 1.15 0.99
C TRP A 86 -6.28 0.96 2.20
N VAL A 87 -6.22 1.99 3.05
CA VAL A 87 -5.25 2.10 4.15
C VAL A 87 -5.78 1.48 5.43
N LYS A 88 -7.03 1.80 5.81
CA LYS A 88 -7.66 1.29 7.03
C LYS A 88 -9.17 1.42 6.96
N VAL A 89 -9.84 0.81 7.91
CA VAL A 89 -11.30 0.88 8.06
C VAL A 89 -11.67 1.11 9.52
N LYS A 90 -12.71 1.91 9.75
CA LYS A 90 -13.36 2.05 11.04
C LYS A 90 -14.79 1.50 10.94
N PRO A 91 -15.31 0.82 11.98
CA PRO A 91 -14.57 0.39 13.18
C PRO A 91 -13.45 -0.61 12.83
N GLU A 92 -12.36 -0.62 13.61
CA GLU A 92 -11.19 -1.47 13.37
C GLU A 92 -11.49 -2.95 13.64
N THR A 93 -12.17 -3.21 14.76
CA THR A 93 -12.87 -4.47 15.08
C THR A 93 -14.09 -4.12 15.91
N VAL A 94 -15.04 -5.05 15.97
CA VAL A 94 -16.29 -4.92 16.76
C VAL A 94 -16.41 -6.13 17.69
N ARG A 95 -17.40 -6.14 18.57
CA ARG A 95 -17.72 -7.36 19.34
C ARG A 95 -18.50 -8.34 18.48
N SER A 96 -18.39 -9.63 18.79
CA SER A 96 -19.06 -10.71 18.05
C SER A 96 -20.59 -10.61 18.03
N THR A 97 -21.17 -9.93 19.01
CA THR A 97 -22.62 -9.69 19.14
C THR A 97 -23.08 -8.36 18.55
N GLU A 98 -22.14 -7.51 18.13
CA GLU A 98 -22.43 -6.19 17.59
C GLU A 98 -22.75 -6.30 16.11
N ASN A 99 -23.87 -5.73 15.70
CA ASN A 99 -24.23 -5.59 14.29
C ASN A 99 -23.95 -4.15 13.87
N VAL A 100 -22.99 -3.97 12.97
CA VAL A 100 -22.61 -2.66 12.44
C VAL A 100 -23.21 -2.48 11.04
N PRO A 101 -24.12 -1.52 10.85
CA PRO A 101 -24.63 -1.20 9.52
C PRO A 101 -23.52 -0.69 8.60
N ASP A 102 -23.60 -1.00 7.30
CA ASP A 102 -22.66 -0.49 6.28
C ASP A 102 -22.44 1.03 6.36
N SER A 103 -23.48 1.80 6.71
CA SER A 103 -23.41 3.26 6.85
C SER A 103 -22.42 3.76 7.89
N ASP A 104 -22.10 2.92 8.87
CA ASP A 104 -21.25 3.26 10.00
C ASP A 104 -19.77 2.96 9.70
N TYR A 105 -19.50 2.26 8.58
CA TYR A 105 -18.16 2.04 8.10
C TYR A 105 -17.57 3.31 7.50
N VAL A 106 -16.33 3.59 7.90
CA VAL A 106 -15.52 4.69 7.37
C VAL A 106 -14.19 4.14 6.88
N LEU A 107 -13.95 4.22 5.58
CA LEU A 107 -12.75 3.68 4.94
C LEU A 107 -11.77 4.82 4.76
N THR A 108 -10.52 4.64 5.18
CA THR A 108 -9.44 5.57 4.84
C THR A 108 -8.75 5.07 3.59
N VAL A 109 -8.70 5.91 2.57
CA VAL A 109 -8.10 5.60 1.28
C VAL A 109 -7.08 6.65 0.90
N ARG A 110 -6.19 6.29 -0.02
CA ARG A 110 -5.31 7.20 -0.74
C ARG A 110 -5.48 6.96 -2.23
N VAL A 111 -5.49 8.03 -3.01
CA VAL A 111 -5.44 7.94 -4.47
C VAL A 111 -4.17 8.64 -4.92
N SER A 112 -3.34 7.97 -5.70
CA SER A 112 -2.07 8.45 -6.22
C SER A 112 -1.98 8.21 -7.72
N LYS A 113 -1.02 8.86 -8.40
CA LYS A 113 -0.68 8.50 -9.78
C LYS A 113 0.03 7.15 -9.77
N ASP A 114 -0.35 6.26 -10.67
CA ASP A 114 0.42 5.06 -10.92
C ASP A 114 1.58 5.39 -11.87
N LEU A 115 2.81 5.10 -11.46
CA LEU A 115 4.01 5.37 -12.27
C LEU A 115 4.38 4.19 -13.19
N GLY A 116 3.46 3.24 -13.34
CA GLY A 116 3.63 2.05 -14.16
C GLY A 116 4.48 0.97 -13.50
N THR A 117 4.77 -0.06 -14.30
CA THR A 117 5.57 -1.20 -13.89
C THR A 117 6.82 -1.30 -14.77
N ILE A 118 8.00 -1.38 -14.15
CA ILE A 118 9.28 -1.62 -14.83
C ILE A 118 9.65 -3.11 -14.79
N PRO A 119 10.39 -3.65 -15.77
CA PRO A 119 10.98 -4.97 -15.66
C PRO A 119 12.13 -4.98 -14.63
N ALA A 120 12.27 -6.09 -13.90
CA ALA A 120 13.37 -6.34 -12.97
C ALA A 120 13.85 -7.80 -13.07
N GLN A 121 15.04 -8.08 -12.52
CA GLN A 121 15.64 -9.42 -12.54
C GLN A 121 16.14 -9.80 -11.15
N LEU A 122 16.17 -11.11 -10.85
CA LEU A 122 16.82 -11.62 -9.65
C LEU A 122 18.31 -11.27 -9.64
N ASN A 123 18.86 -11.04 -8.45
CA ASN A 123 20.27 -10.72 -8.21
C ASN A 123 20.77 -9.45 -8.91
N GLN A 124 19.88 -8.59 -9.40
CA GLN A 124 20.22 -7.28 -9.95
C GLN A 124 19.44 -6.20 -9.18
N PRO A 125 20.11 -5.13 -8.72
CA PRO A 125 19.40 -4.04 -8.08
C PRO A 125 18.55 -3.28 -9.11
N PHE A 126 17.40 -2.77 -8.67
CA PHE A 126 16.52 -1.93 -9.47
C PHE A 126 15.92 -0.81 -8.62
N THR A 127 15.60 0.32 -9.26
CA THR A 127 15.13 1.52 -8.57
C THR A 127 13.62 1.69 -8.75
N LEU A 128 12.92 2.02 -7.68
CA LEU A 128 11.49 2.34 -7.69
C LEU A 128 11.23 3.74 -7.13
N LYS A 129 10.40 4.50 -7.83
CA LYS A 129 9.75 5.70 -7.29
C LYS A 129 8.50 5.30 -6.48
N LEU A 130 8.05 6.17 -5.57
CA LEU A 130 6.82 5.95 -4.83
C LEU A 130 5.64 5.71 -5.79
N ASN A 131 4.80 4.71 -5.51
CA ASN A 131 3.71 4.22 -6.35
C ASN A 131 4.13 3.54 -7.67
N GLN A 132 5.41 3.29 -7.90
CA GLN A 132 5.90 2.50 -9.02
C GLN A 132 6.04 1.02 -8.63
N SER A 133 5.87 0.14 -9.61
CA SER A 133 6.09 -1.30 -9.43
C SER A 133 7.27 -1.82 -10.25
N ALA A 134 7.88 -2.89 -9.79
CA ALA A 134 8.81 -3.74 -10.54
C ALA A 134 8.20 -5.14 -10.72
N LEU A 135 8.36 -5.73 -11.90
CA LEU A 135 7.96 -7.10 -12.20
C LEU A 135 9.19 -7.95 -12.51
N ILE A 136 9.42 -8.99 -11.71
CA ILE A 136 10.38 -10.05 -12.00
C ILE A 136 9.61 -11.17 -12.69
N ALA A 137 9.55 -11.10 -14.02
CA ALA A 137 8.68 -11.95 -14.83
C ALA A 137 8.97 -13.45 -14.69
N SER A 138 10.23 -13.83 -14.51
CA SER A 138 10.64 -15.24 -14.32
C SER A 138 10.06 -15.88 -13.07
N GLU A 139 9.72 -15.07 -12.08
CA GLU A 139 9.20 -15.49 -10.78
C GLU A 139 7.72 -15.09 -10.58
N LYS A 140 7.11 -14.42 -11.57
CA LYS A 140 5.78 -13.78 -11.45
C LYS A 140 5.65 -12.95 -10.17
N LEU A 141 6.75 -12.32 -9.76
CA LEU A 141 6.85 -11.56 -8.52
C LEU A 141 6.77 -10.07 -8.85
N LYS A 142 5.75 -9.40 -8.29
CA LYS A 142 5.59 -7.95 -8.42
C LYS A 142 5.85 -7.27 -7.07
N LEU A 143 6.73 -6.27 -7.09
CA LEU A 143 7.01 -5.42 -5.94
C LEU A 143 6.51 -4.02 -6.22
N THR A 144 5.84 -3.39 -5.27
CA THR A 144 5.41 -1.98 -5.36
C THR A 144 5.95 -1.22 -4.19
N TYR A 145 6.59 -0.07 -4.44
CA TYR A 145 6.89 0.88 -3.38
C TYR A 145 5.60 1.62 -3.01
N ALA A 146 4.93 1.14 -1.97
CA ALA A 146 3.56 1.53 -1.64
C ALA A 146 3.49 2.85 -0.85
N THR A 147 4.30 2.97 0.20
CA THR A 147 4.23 4.11 1.12
C THR A 147 5.60 4.47 1.68
N LEU A 148 5.91 5.77 1.72
CA LEU A 148 6.95 6.34 2.57
C LEU A 148 6.35 6.54 3.97
N LEU A 149 6.77 5.72 4.94
CA LEU A 149 6.23 5.73 6.30
C LEU A 149 6.89 6.79 7.17
N GLU A 150 8.19 6.98 7.00
CA GLU A 150 9.00 7.94 7.74
C GLU A 150 10.21 8.34 6.90
N ASP A 151 10.54 9.62 6.90
CA ASP A 151 11.84 10.10 6.45
C ASP A 151 12.34 11.15 7.43
N SER A 152 13.36 10.79 8.18
CA SER A 152 14.05 11.66 9.12
C SER A 152 15.55 11.76 8.79
N ARG A 153 15.94 11.40 7.56
CA ARG A 153 17.35 11.43 7.11
C ARG A 153 17.98 12.79 7.38
N CYS A 154 19.23 12.75 7.83
CA CYS A 154 20.05 13.95 7.91
C CYS A 154 20.39 14.46 6.50
N PRO A 155 20.05 15.70 6.12
CA PRO A 155 20.42 16.24 4.83
C PRO A 155 21.94 16.34 4.68
N GLU A 156 22.44 16.19 3.45
CA GLU A 156 23.87 16.31 3.16
C GLU A 156 24.43 17.66 3.65
N GLY A 157 25.58 17.64 4.33
CA GLY A 157 26.22 18.84 4.89
C GLY A 157 25.62 19.37 6.19
N SER A 158 24.61 18.71 6.77
CA SER A 158 24.03 19.09 8.07
C SER A 158 24.73 18.41 9.24
N GLN A 159 24.90 19.12 10.36
CA GLN A 159 25.32 18.51 11.63
C GLN A 159 24.11 17.92 12.35
N CYS A 160 23.80 16.65 12.10
CA CYS A 160 22.76 15.97 12.86
C CYS A 160 23.32 15.33 14.12
N ILE A 161 22.55 15.44 15.21
CA ILE A 161 22.84 14.77 16.48
C ILE A 161 22.51 13.26 16.35
N TRP A 162 21.59 12.89 15.46
CA TRP A 162 21.17 11.52 15.15
C TRP A 162 21.15 11.32 13.64
N ALA A 163 21.59 10.16 13.14
CA ALA A 163 21.72 9.88 11.69
C ALA A 163 20.38 9.92 10.91
N GLY A 164 19.24 9.84 11.62
CA GLY A 164 17.92 9.72 11.03
C GLY A 164 17.66 8.32 10.50
N GLN A 165 16.48 8.09 9.93
CA GLN A 165 16.13 6.85 9.26
C GLN A 165 15.10 7.08 8.16
N VAL A 166 15.05 6.17 7.20
CA VAL A 166 13.92 6.03 6.28
C VAL A 166 13.18 4.75 6.58
N ARG A 167 11.86 4.84 6.63
CA ARG A 167 10.98 3.67 6.71
C ARG A 167 10.06 3.66 5.50
N VAL A 168 10.10 2.57 4.74
CA VAL A 168 9.29 2.37 3.54
C VAL A 168 8.45 1.11 3.66
N ARG A 169 7.31 1.10 2.99
CA ARG A 169 6.46 -0.08 2.81
C ARG A 169 6.52 -0.57 1.38
N ILE A 170 6.82 -1.86 1.22
CA ILE A 170 6.79 -2.57 -0.05
C ILE A 170 5.61 -3.53 -0.05
N GLU A 171 4.71 -3.38 -1.01
CA GLU A 171 3.67 -4.38 -1.28
C GLU A 171 4.27 -5.43 -2.22
N VAL A 172 4.24 -6.69 -1.79
CA VAL A 172 4.73 -7.84 -2.53
C VAL A 172 3.56 -8.71 -2.96
N LEU A 173 3.45 -8.93 -4.27
CA LEU A 173 2.48 -9.82 -4.88
C LEU A 173 3.21 -11.00 -5.52
N MET A 174 2.90 -12.20 -5.03
CA MET A 174 3.35 -13.48 -5.57
C MET A 174 2.16 -14.19 -6.22
N GLU A 175 2.43 -15.10 -7.15
CA GLU A 175 1.40 -15.99 -7.67
C GLU A 175 0.84 -16.86 -6.52
N ASP A 176 -0.49 -17.04 -6.50
CA ASP A 176 -1.25 -17.86 -5.54
C ASP A 176 -1.14 -17.49 -4.05
N GLU A 177 -0.51 -16.36 -3.72
CA GLU A 177 -0.40 -15.85 -2.35
C GLU A 177 -1.13 -14.51 -2.20
N PRO A 178 -1.74 -14.23 -1.05
CA PRO A 178 -2.29 -12.92 -0.78
C PRO A 178 -1.19 -11.84 -0.79
N PRO A 179 -1.49 -10.59 -1.18
CA PRO A 179 -0.54 -9.49 -1.10
C PRO A 179 0.04 -9.34 0.32
N GLN A 180 1.35 -9.11 0.40
CA GLN A 180 2.07 -8.92 1.66
C GLN A 180 2.65 -7.51 1.74
N ASN A 181 2.54 -6.86 2.90
CA ASN A 181 3.18 -5.57 3.16
C ASN A 181 4.44 -5.78 3.99
N ILE A 182 5.57 -5.31 3.47
CA ILE A 182 6.87 -5.40 4.11
C ILE A 182 7.36 -4.00 4.45
N ASP A 183 7.52 -3.73 5.75
CA ASP A 183 8.11 -2.48 6.23
C ASP A 183 9.63 -2.67 6.35
N MET A 184 10.40 -1.83 5.66
CA MET A 184 11.86 -1.86 5.68
C MET A 184 12.38 -0.54 6.24
N THR A 185 13.37 -0.61 7.13
CA THR A 185 13.99 0.56 7.77
C THR A 185 15.45 0.64 7.38
N LEU A 186 15.86 1.74 6.75
CA LEU A 186 17.26 2.05 6.48
C LEU A 186 17.68 3.16 7.45
N ALA A 187 18.46 2.80 8.48
CA ALA A 187 18.99 3.74 9.47
C ALA A 187 20.42 4.21 9.11
N MET A 188 21.21 3.33 8.51
CA MET A 188 22.56 3.61 8.02
C MET A 188 22.73 2.95 6.65
N GLU A 189 23.50 3.55 5.74
CA GLU A 189 23.70 2.99 4.40
C GLU A 189 24.39 1.62 4.41
N GLU A 190 25.22 1.34 5.42
CA GLU A 190 25.88 0.03 5.53
C GLU A 190 24.92 -1.07 6.02
N ASP A 191 23.86 -0.70 6.75
CA ASP A 191 22.90 -1.63 7.35
C ASP A 191 21.70 -1.87 6.41
N LYS A 192 22.02 -2.35 5.21
CA LYS A 192 21.03 -2.67 4.16
C LYS A 192 20.06 -3.74 4.66
N PRO A 193 18.83 -3.37 5.09
CA PRO A 193 17.96 -4.31 5.78
C PRO A 193 17.55 -5.42 4.83
N LYS A 194 17.51 -6.66 5.34
CA LYS A 194 17.13 -7.85 4.58
C LYS A 194 15.90 -8.48 5.21
N VAL A 195 14.87 -8.70 4.39
CA VAL A 195 13.62 -9.33 4.85
C VAL A 195 13.34 -10.56 3.99
N PRO A 196 13.19 -11.76 4.59
CA PRO A 196 12.76 -12.94 3.86
C PRO A 196 11.28 -12.81 3.46
N VAL A 197 10.96 -13.14 2.21
CA VAL A 197 9.61 -13.17 1.66
C VAL A 197 9.46 -14.43 0.83
N GLY A 198 8.73 -15.43 1.36
CA GLY A 198 8.69 -16.76 0.77
C GLY A 198 10.10 -17.36 0.64
N LYS A 199 10.48 -17.76 -0.57
CA LYS A 199 11.83 -18.27 -0.89
C LYS A 199 12.86 -17.18 -1.22
N TYR A 200 12.46 -15.91 -1.21
CA TYR A 200 13.31 -14.79 -1.59
C TYR A 200 13.80 -14.01 -0.36
N THR A 201 14.86 -13.26 -0.55
CA THR A 201 15.30 -12.19 0.36
C THR A 201 15.20 -10.87 -0.39
N LEU A 202 14.38 -9.95 0.11
CA LEU A 202 14.38 -8.54 -0.30
C LEU A 202 15.44 -7.80 0.49
N SER A 203 16.18 -6.92 -0.17
CA SER A 203 17.14 -6.03 0.48
C SER A 203 16.95 -4.60 0.00
N LEU A 204 16.78 -3.66 0.93
CA LEU A 204 16.79 -2.23 0.62
C LEU A 204 18.25 -1.77 0.55
N GLN A 205 18.72 -1.43 -0.64
CA GLN A 205 20.11 -1.10 -0.91
C GLN A 205 20.43 0.35 -0.58
N SER A 206 19.53 1.26 -0.90
CA SER A 206 19.66 2.69 -0.67
C SER A 206 18.32 3.40 -0.81
N VAL A 207 18.24 4.64 -0.31
CA VAL A 207 17.17 5.59 -0.60
C VAL A 207 17.80 6.85 -1.16
N GLU A 208 17.52 7.15 -2.42
CA GLU A 208 18.05 8.30 -3.15
C GLU A 208 17.32 9.60 -2.78
N ASP A 209 17.83 10.73 -3.29
CA ASP A 209 17.12 12.00 -3.27
C ASP A 209 15.78 11.90 -4.02
N GLY A 210 14.77 12.62 -3.51
CA GLY A 210 13.40 12.47 -4.01
C GLY A 210 12.72 11.16 -3.60
N HIS A 211 13.30 10.43 -2.64
CA HIS A 211 12.76 9.23 -1.99
C HIS A 211 12.70 7.99 -2.87
N ALA A 212 13.35 7.95 -4.03
CA ALA A 212 13.44 6.71 -4.81
C ALA A 212 14.22 5.65 -4.03
N ILE A 213 13.81 4.38 -4.12
CA ILE A 213 14.45 3.28 -3.40
C ILE A 213 15.15 2.34 -4.35
N SER A 214 16.33 1.84 -3.97
CA SER A 214 17.00 0.75 -4.67
C SER A 214 16.74 -0.56 -3.93
N LEU A 215 16.15 -1.53 -4.62
CA LEU A 215 15.85 -2.86 -4.09
C LEU A 215 16.68 -3.92 -4.80
N LEU A 216 17.06 -4.95 -4.05
CA LEU A 216 17.66 -6.17 -4.58
C LEU A 216 16.83 -7.37 -4.11
N VAL A 217 16.48 -8.26 -5.02
CA VAL A 217 15.76 -9.51 -4.72
C VAL A 217 16.66 -10.69 -5.06
N GLN A 218 16.86 -11.58 -4.10
CA GLN A 218 17.74 -12.75 -4.25
C GLN A 218 17.05 -14.02 -3.74
N ILE A 219 17.51 -15.16 -4.23
CA ILE A 219 17.22 -16.46 -3.61
C ILE A 219 18.45 -16.78 -2.72
N PRO A 220 18.28 -17.03 -1.41
CA PRO A 220 19.39 -17.42 -0.54
C PRO A 220 20.13 -18.61 -1.12
N LYS A 221 21.47 -18.59 -1.09
CA LYS A 221 22.26 -19.79 -1.39
C LYS A 221 22.04 -20.78 -0.24
N SER A 222 21.61 -21.98 -0.58
CA SER A 222 21.51 -23.14 0.32
C SER A 222 22.87 -23.52 0.88
#